data_AF-A0A7W0W9I8-F1
#
_entry.id   AF-A0A7W0W9I8-F1
#
_cell.length_a   1.000
_cell.length_b   1.000
_cell.length_c   1.000
_cell.angle_alpha   90.00
_cell.angle_beta   90.00
_cell.angle_gamma   90.00
#
_symmetry.space_group_name_H-M   'P 1'
#
loop_
_entity.id
_entity.type
_entity.pdbx_description
1 polymer ?
#
loop_
_entity_poly.entity_id
_entity_poly.type
_entity_poly.pdbx_seq_one_letter_code
_entity_poly.pdbx_strand_id
1 'polypeptide(L)'
;MRQLLQLFDLKRLIPILLGSVAGVLVLANLLFPQSAGIERSSTEILRWVAVVAAFALLVGVINVIGQHLGRLRSGDKRWPYSVVLLIGFIIPPAIALYGYLAGNTNQLTNEVTTVTTIGLFQDVVQWVYTPLSVSLLALLTFFAVNAAIRALGRGNREAVVVVIVAAIMLLAQIPALTNVPFLGDTVAWVQNYFALAGLRGLAFGAAIGAIVASVRILLGLDRPYLDR
;
A
#
# COMPACT_ATOMS: atom_id res chain seq x y z
N MET A 1 28.92 3.91 -21.83
CA MET A 1 29.18 3.03 -22.99
C MET A 1 29.34 1.55 -22.60
N ARG A 2 30.11 1.18 -21.56
CA ARG A 2 30.21 -0.24 -21.08
C ARG A 2 28.89 -0.86 -20.62
N GLN A 3 27.98 -0.07 -20.05
CA GLN A 3 26.63 -0.55 -19.66
C GLN A 3 25.75 -0.90 -20.87
N LEU A 4 25.95 -0.26 -22.05
CA LEU A 4 25.19 -0.55 -23.27
C LEU A 4 25.60 -1.89 -23.90
N LEU A 5 26.86 -2.31 -23.76
CA LEU A 5 27.35 -3.59 -24.27
C LEU A 5 26.90 -4.80 -23.42
N GLN A 6 26.66 -4.59 -22.12
CA GLN A 6 26.01 -5.59 -21.26
C GLN A 6 24.50 -5.75 -21.53
N LEU A 7 23.89 -4.86 -22.33
CA LEU A 7 22.49 -5.02 -22.77
C LEU A 7 22.33 -6.13 -23.80
N PHE A 8 23.38 -6.48 -24.54
CA PHE A 8 23.34 -7.47 -25.61
C PHE A 8 23.74 -8.88 -25.16
N ASP A 9 23.81 -9.14 -23.85
CA ASP A 9 23.89 -10.51 -23.38
C ASP A 9 22.54 -11.18 -23.62
N LEU A 10 22.48 -12.06 -24.63
CA LEU A 10 21.26 -12.70 -25.11
C LEU A 10 20.48 -13.38 -23.97
N LYS A 11 21.20 -13.88 -22.97
CA LYS A 11 20.63 -14.54 -21.78
C LYS A 11 19.87 -13.58 -20.85
N ARG A 12 20.23 -12.30 -20.84
CA ARG A 12 19.57 -11.24 -20.04
C ARG A 12 18.50 -10.49 -20.83
N LEU A 13 18.69 -10.37 -22.14
CA LEU A 13 17.79 -9.63 -23.03
C LEU A 13 16.47 -10.37 -23.26
N ILE A 14 16.50 -11.71 -23.36
CA ILE A 14 15.29 -12.53 -23.57
C ILE A 14 14.26 -12.35 -22.43
N PRO A 15 14.62 -12.52 -21.13
CA PRO A 15 13.68 -12.30 -20.03
C PRO A 15 13.13 -10.86 -19.96
N ILE A 16 13.97 -9.87 -20.24
CA ILE A 16 13.56 -8.45 -20.22
C ILE A 16 12.53 -8.21 -21.31
N LEU A 17 12.82 -8.59 -22.56
CA LEU A 17 11.88 -8.40 -23.67
C LEU A 17 10.55 -9.13 -23.43
N LEU A 18 10.59 -10.36 -22.92
CA LEU A 18 9.37 -11.10 -22.58
C LEU A 18 8.54 -10.36 -21.52
N GLY A 19 9.17 -9.89 -20.45
CA GLY A 19 8.49 -9.11 -19.40
C GLY A 19 7.94 -7.77 -19.90
N SER A 20 8.72 -7.04 -20.69
CA SER A 20 8.32 -5.77 -21.31
C SER A 20 7.13 -5.95 -22.24
N VAL A 21 7.18 -6.94 -23.13
CA VAL A 21 6.10 -7.23 -24.09
C VAL A 21 4.84 -7.68 -23.34
N ALA A 22 4.97 -8.56 -22.36
CA ALA A 22 3.82 -9.00 -21.55
C ALA A 22 3.17 -7.82 -20.82
N GLY A 23 3.96 -6.94 -20.21
CA GLY A 23 3.45 -5.75 -19.53
C GLY A 23 2.81 -4.73 -20.48
N VAL A 24 3.42 -4.48 -21.64
CA VAL A 24 2.86 -3.59 -22.68
C VAL A 24 1.55 -4.16 -23.23
N LEU A 25 1.44 -5.47 -23.43
CA LEU A 25 0.20 -6.12 -23.87
C LEU A 25 -0.93 -5.94 -22.85
N VAL A 26 -0.63 -6.13 -21.56
CA VAL A 26 -1.61 -5.88 -20.47
C VAL A 26 -2.04 -4.41 -20.44
N LEU A 27 -1.11 -3.47 -20.62
CA LEU A 27 -1.43 -2.05 -20.72
C LEU A 27 -2.25 -1.72 -21.97
N ALA A 28 -1.99 -2.38 -23.10
CA ALA A 28 -2.75 -2.19 -24.33
C ALA A 28 -4.22 -2.58 -24.16
N ASN A 29 -4.53 -3.56 -23.30
CA ASN A 29 -5.91 -3.91 -22.98
C ASN A 29 -6.69 -2.76 -22.33
N LEU A 30 -6.01 -1.92 -21.52
CA LEU A 30 -6.63 -0.73 -20.91
C LEU A 30 -6.97 0.35 -21.96
N LEU A 31 -6.18 0.44 -23.04
CA LEU A 31 -6.35 1.42 -24.10
C LEU A 31 -7.34 0.95 -25.18
N PHE A 32 -7.42 -0.37 -25.43
CA PHE A 32 -8.23 -0.97 -26.48
C PHE A 32 -9.13 -2.10 -25.95
N PRO A 33 -10.07 -1.80 -25.03
CA PRO A 33 -10.84 -2.82 -24.30
C PRO A 33 -11.80 -3.65 -25.17
N GLN A 34 -12.06 -3.26 -26.43
CA GLN A 34 -12.95 -4.01 -27.35
C GLN A 34 -12.19 -4.95 -28.29
N SER A 35 -10.87 -5.04 -28.18
CA SER A 35 -10.07 -5.89 -29.06
C SER A 35 -9.94 -7.31 -28.50
N ALA A 36 -10.73 -8.23 -29.04
CA ALA A 36 -10.81 -9.62 -28.57
C ALA A 36 -9.44 -10.34 -28.49
N GLY A 37 -8.51 -10.01 -29.38
CA GLY A 37 -7.15 -10.57 -29.37
C GLY A 37 -6.32 -10.09 -28.16
N ILE A 38 -6.34 -8.79 -27.87
CA ILE A 38 -5.55 -8.20 -26.77
C ILE A 38 -6.14 -8.60 -25.42
N GLU A 39 -7.47 -8.62 -25.32
CA GLU A 39 -8.17 -9.06 -24.11
C GLU A 39 -7.83 -10.51 -23.76
N ARG A 40 -7.91 -11.42 -24.74
CA ARG A 40 -7.56 -12.84 -24.53
C ARG A 40 -6.09 -13.01 -24.10
N SER A 41 -5.15 -12.34 -24.77
CA SER A 41 -3.73 -12.45 -24.40
C SER A 41 -3.46 -11.88 -23.01
N SER A 42 -4.06 -10.73 -22.68
CA SER A 42 -3.85 -10.05 -21.40
C SER A 42 -4.45 -10.83 -20.23
N THR A 43 -5.64 -11.40 -20.42
CA THR A 43 -6.29 -12.24 -19.39
C THR A 43 -5.48 -13.50 -19.09
N GLU A 44 -4.90 -14.15 -20.10
CA GLU A 44 -4.01 -15.30 -19.88
C GLU A 44 -2.71 -14.89 -19.16
N ILE A 45 -2.09 -13.77 -19.55
CA ILE A 45 -0.91 -13.23 -18.84
C ILE A 45 -1.25 -12.94 -17.39
N LEU A 46 -2.36 -12.26 -17.12
CA LEU A 46 -2.81 -11.93 -15.77
C LEU A 46 -3.11 -13.18 -14.93
N ARG A 47 -3.63 -14.24 -15.56
CA ARG A 47 -3.85 -15.54 -14.90
C ARG A 47 -2.52 -16.17 -14.47
N TRP A 48 -1.50 -16.17 -15.33
CA TRP A 48 -0.16 -16.63 -14.96
C TRP A 48 0.47 -15.76 -13.87
N VAL A 49 0.33 -14.44 -13.97
CA VAL A 49 0.78 -13.50 -12.94
C VAL A 49 0.10 -13.81 -11.61
N ALA A 50 -1.20 -14.10 -11.58
CA ALA A 50 -1.91 -14.47 -10.37
C ALA A 50 -1.37 -15.77 -9.74
N VAL A 51 -1.05 -16.78 -10.57
CA VAL A 51 -0.42 -18.03 -10.09
C VAL A 51 0.96 -17.75 -9.49
N VAL A 52 1.82 -16.98 -10.18
CA VAL A 52 3.14 -16.61 -9.67
C VAL A 52 3.03 -15.76 -8.40
N ALA A 53 2.08 -14.82 -8.35
CA ALA A 53 1.83 -13.99 -7.17
C ALA A 53 1.38 -14.85 -5.98
N ALA A 54 0.56 -15.87 -6.18
CA ALA A 54 0.17 -16.80 -5.11
C ALA A 54 1.37 -17.55 -4.54
N PHE A 55 2.27 -18.07 -5.39
CA PHE A 55 3.52 -18.67 -4.92
C PHE A 55 4.44 -17.67 -4.24
N ALA A 56 4.57 -16.46 -4.77
CA ALA A 56 5.37 -15.41 -4.16
C ALA A 56 4.83 -15.02 -2.77
N LEU A 57 3.51 -14.97 -2.61
CA LEU A 57 2.85 -14.74 -1.33
C LEU A 57 3.19 -15.87 -0.36
N LEU A 58 3.09 -17.13 -0.77
CA LEU A 58 3.50 -18.28 0.05
C LEU A 58 4.96 -18.18 0.50
N VAL A 59 5.88 -17.85 -0.41
CA VAL A 59 7.29 -17.62 -0.07
C VAL A 59 7.42 -16.47 0.93
N GLY A 60 6.67 -15.39 0.76
CA GLY A 60 6.61 -14.27 1.70
C GLY A 60 6.16 -14.69 3.10
N VAL A 61 5.10 -15.49 3.19
CA VAL A 61 4.60 -16.06 4.45
C VAL A 61 5.66 -16.94 5.12
N ILE A 62 6.24 -17.87 4.37
CA ILE A 62 7.28 -18.77 4.87
C ILE A 62 8.49 -17.98 5.36
N ASN A 63 8.89 -16.92 4.65
CA ASN A 63 10.00 -16.05 5.03
C ASN A 63 9.72 -15.34 6.37
N VAL A 64 8.53 -14.74 6.53
CA VAL A 64 8.15 -14.07 7.79
C VAL A 64 8.14 -15.06 8.94
N ILE A 65 7.46 -16.20 8.78
CA ILE A 65 7.38 -17.22 9.84
C ILE A 65 8.77 -17.75 10.18
N GLY A 66 9.55 -18.15 9.16
CA GLY A 66 10.88 -18.73 9.34
C GLY A 66 11.84 -17.76 10.03
N GLN A 67 11.89 -16.49 9.62
CA GLN A 67 12.77 -15.50 10.21
C GLN A 67 12.44 -15.23 11.68
N HIS A 68 11.14 -15.16 12.01
CA HIS A 68 10.71 -14.86 13.38
C HIS A 68 10.75 -16.09 14.29
N LEU A 69 10.47 -17.29 13.77
CA LEU A 69 10.64 -18.55 14.50
C LEU A 69 12.12 -18.84 14.77
N GLY A 70 13.01 -18.51 13.83
CA GLY A 70 14.46 -18.57 14.03
C GLY A 70 14.91 -17.71 15.20
N ARG A 71 14.43 -16.45 15.28
CA ARG A 71 14.72 -15.56 16.42
C ARG A 71 14.18 -16.08 17.75
N LEU A 72 13.04 -16.76 17.71
CA LEU A 72 12.44 -17.38 18.89
C LEU A 72 13.30 -18.54 19.41
N ARG A 73 13.80 -19.39 18.49
CA ARG A 73 14.67 -20.52 18.81
C ARG A 73 16.08 -20.11 19.23
N SER A 74 16.60 -19.03 18.68
CA SER A 74 17.94 -18.54 19.01
C SER A 74 17.98 -17.73 20.31
N GLY A 75 16.84 -17.49 20.98
CA GLY A 75 16.78 -16.73 22.23
C GLY A 75 17.18 -15.26 22.07
N ASP A 76 16.96 -14.65 20.90
CA ASP A 76 17.30 -13.24 20.65
C ASP A 76 16.57 -12.33 21.67
N LYS A 77 17.23 -11.30 22.18
CA LYS A 77 16.63 -10.29 23.09
C LYS A 77 15.34 -9.67 22.53
N ARG A 78 15.13 -9.72 21.22
CA ARG A 78 13.95 -9.21 20.50
C ARG A 78 12.85 -10.27 20.28
N TRP A 79 12.96 -11.45 20.88
CA TRP A 79 11.97 -12.52 20.75
C TRP A 79 10.53 -12.11 21.10
N PRO A 80 10.25 -11.24 22.11
CA PRO A 80 8.87 -10.90 22.44
C PRO A 80 8.16 -10.20 21.27
N TYR A 81 8.87 -9.32 20.55
CA TYR A 81 8.34 -8.67 19.36
C TYR A 81 8.04 -9.65 18.22
N SER A 82 8.83 -10.74 18.14
CA SER A 82 8.60 -11.79 17.15
C SER A 82 7.35 -12.60 17.47
N VAL A 83 7.04 -12.83 18.75
CA VAL A 83 5.78 -13.47 19.17
C VAL A 83 4.58 -12.58 18.82
N VAL A 84 4.64 -11.30 19.16
CA VAL A 84 3.55 -10.35 18.84
C VAL A 84 3.29 -10.31 17.34
N LEU A 85 4.35 -10.28 16.51
CA LEU A 85 4.20 -10.31 15.06
C LEU A 85 3.56 -11.62 14.57
N LEU A 86 4.04 -12.78 15.03
CA LEU A 86 3.50 -14.07 14.61
C LEU A 86 2.03 -14.24 14.99
N ILE A 87 1.64 -13.79 16.20
CA ILE A 87 0.25 -13.75 16.64
C ILE A 87 -0.58 -12.84 15.72
N GLY A 88 -0.11 -11.60 15.48
CA GLY A 88 -0.79 -10.66 14.60
C GLY A 88 -0.85 -11.10 13.13
N PHE A 89 0.03 -12.02 12.72
CA PHE A 89 0.03 -12.60 11.38
C PHE A 89 -0.95 -13.78 11.25
N ILE A 90 -1.10 -14.61 12.30
CA ILE A 90 -1.92 -15.83 12.27
C ILE A 90 -3.39 -15.56 12.65
N ILE A 91 -3.64 -14.71 13.65
CA ILE A 91 -4.98 -14.49 14.19
C ILE A 91 -5.95 -13.91 13.13
N PRO A 92 -5.62 -12.86 12.37
CA PRO A 92 -6.54 -12.31 11.37
C PRO A 92 -7.03 -13.30 10.31
N PRO A 93 -6.16 -14.06 9.61
CA PRO A 93 -6.62 -15.04 8.63
C PRO A 93 -7.33 -16.23 9.29
N ALA A 94 -6.94 -16.65 10.51
CA ALA A 94 -7.66 -17.70 11.24
C ALA A 94 -9.10 -17.29 11.58
N ILE A 95 -9.31 -16.04 12.01
CA ILE A 95 -10.65 -15.50 12.27
C ILE A 95 -11.46 -15.38 10.97
N ALA A 96 -10.85 -14.88 9.90
CA ALA A 96 -11.50 -14.79 8.59
C ALA A 96 -11.94 -16.18 8.07
N LEU A 97 -11.07 -17.19 8.23
CA LEU A 97 -11.37 -18.56 7.84
C LEU A 97 -12.48 -19.17 8.71
N TYR A 98 -12.42 -18.99 10.03
CA TYR A 98 -13.47 -19.44 10.93
C TYR A 98 -14.82 -18.82 10.57
N GLY A 99 -14.84 -17.51 10.30
CA GLY A 99 -16.02 -16.82 9.82
C GLY A 99 -16.57 -17.47 8.54
N TYR A 100 -15.75 -17.60 7.50
CA TYR A 100 -16.16 -18.23 6.25
C TYR A 100 -16.77 -19.63 6.43
N LEU A 101 -16.16 -20.47 7.27
CA LEU A 101 -16.66 -21.83 7.55
C LEU A 101 -17.96 -21.82 8.36
N ALA A 102 -18.08 -20.94 9.36
CA ALA A 102 -19.27 -20.81 10.19
C ALA A 102 -20.47 -20.23 9.41
N GLY A 103 -20.23 -19.23 8.55
CA GLY A 103 -21.27 -18.62 7.69
C GLY A 103 -21.89 -19.60 6.70
N ASN A 104 -21.11 -20.55 6.19
CA ASN A 104 -21.60 -21.62 5.30
C ASN A 104 -22.46 -22.68 6.01
N THR A 105 -22.57 -22.66 7.34
CA THR A 105 -23.37 -23.63 8.11
C THR A 105 -24.82 -23.16 8.29
N ASN A 106 -25.12 -21.86 8.09
CA ASN A 106 -26.46 -21.28 8.24
C ASN A 106 -27.30 -21.36 6.95
N GLN A 107 -27.34 -22.52 6.30
CA GLN A 107 -28.15 -22.76 5.09
C GLN A 107 -29.69 -22.80 5.33
N LEU A 108 -30.18 -22.52 6.55
CA LEU A 108 -31.61 -22.49 6.85
C LEU A 108 -32.30 -21.16 6.47
N THR A 109 -31.54 -20.13 6.11
CA THR A 109 -32.07 -18.86 5.59
C THR A 109 -31.35 -18.56 4.28
N ASN A 110 -32.09 -18.45 3.16
CA ASN A 110 -31.58 -18.09 1.83
C ASN A 110 -31.04 -16.64 1.77
N GLU A 111 -30.17 -16.25 2.69
CA GLU A 111 -29.38 -15.02 2.63
C GLU A 111 -27.92 -15.43 2.46
N VAL A 112 -27.36 -15.13 1.28
CA VAL A 112 -25.94 -15.27 1.00
C VAL A 112 -25.19 -14.35 1.97
N THR A 113 -24.80 -14.90 3.11
CA THR A 113 -24.06 -14.17 4.14
C THR A 113 -22.64 -13.99 3.61
N THR A 114 -22.41 -12.86 2.96
CA THR A 114 -21.11 -12.51 2.40
C THR A 114 -20.12 -12.44 3.57
N VAL A 115 -18.87 -12.89 3.38
CA VAL A 115 -17.81 -12.94 4.43
C VAL A 115 -17.62 -11.60 5.16
N THR A 116 -18.06 -10.50 4.55
CA THR A 116 -18.11 -9.14 5.12
C THR A 116 -19.09 -8.95 6.28
N THR A 117 -20.14 -9.77 6.40
CA THR A 117 -21.18 -9.65 7.45
C THR A 117 -20.83 -10.47 8.70
N ILE A 118 -19.80 -11.30 8.61
CA ILE A 118 -19.31 -12.06 9.77
C ILE A 118 -18.42 -11.09 10.54
N GLY A 119 -19.04 -10.37 11.49
CA GLY A 119 -18.45 -9.25 12.24
C GLY A 119 -17.00 -9.48 12.69
N LEU A 120 -16.62 -10.74 12.92
CA LEU A 120 -15.28 -11.16 13.33
C LEU A 120 -14.12 -10.67 12.43
N PHE A 121 -14.27 -10.57 11.10
CA PHE A 121 -13.18 -10.02 10.26
C PHE A 121 -13.10 -8.50 10.36
N GLN A 122 -14.26 -7.82 10.34
CA GLN A 122 -14.33 -6.37 10.54
C GLN A 122 -13.78 -5.98 11.91
N ASP A 123 -14.05 -6.79 12.93
CA ASP A 123 -13.50 -6.65 14.27
C ASP A 123 -11.97 -6.70 14.25
N VAL A 124 -11.37 -7.66 13.53
CA VAL A 124 -9.90 -7.71 13.44
C VAL A 124 -9.33 -6.46 12.76
N VAL A 125 -9.98 -5.96 11.70
CA VAL A 125 -9.55 -4.72 11.04
C VAL A 125 -9.67 -3.53 12.01
N GLN A 126 -10.77 -3.44 12.76
CA GLN A 126 -11.02 -2.35 13.68
C GLN A 126 -10.11 -2.39 14.92
N TRP A 127 -9.86 -3.57 15.48
CA TRP A 127 -9.11 -3.74 16.74
C TRP A 127 -7.62 -3.95 16.54
N VAL A 128 -7.17 -4.46 15.40
CA VAL A 128 -5.75 -4.73 15.12
C VAL A 128 -5.19 -3.77 14.08
N TYR A 129 -5.78 -3.71 12.89
CA TYR A 129 -5.22 -2.91 11.80
C TYR A 129 -5.33 -1.41 12.05
N THR A 130 -6.50 -0.95 12.49
CA THR A 130 -6.77 0.48 12.69
C THR A 130 -5.82 1.09 13.73
N PRO A 131 -5.65 0.53 14.94
CA PRO A 131 -4.73 1.11 15.94
C PRO A 131 -3.27 1.05 15.51
N LEU A 132 -2.84 -0.01 14.80
CA LEU A 132 -1.48 -0.10 14.25
C LEU A 132 -1.23 0.98 13.21
N SER A 133 -2.19 1.21 12.30
CA SER A 133 -2.10 2.26 11.28
C SER A 133 -2.03 3.65 11.91
N VAL A 134 -2.86 3.93 12.92
CA VAL A 134 -2.87 5.21 13.66
C VAL A 134 -1.57 5.39 14.44
N SER A 135 -1.00 4.33 15.01
CA SER A 135 0.29 4.39 15.71
C SER A 135 1.44 4.77 14.76
N LEU A 136 1.46 4.21 13.55
CA LEU A 136 2.43 4.58 12.51
C LEU A 136 2.23 6.02 12.04
N LEU A 137 0.98 6.44 11.83
CA LEU A 137 0.65 7.82 11.48
C LEU A 137 1.03 8.80 12.59
N ALA A 138 0.84 8.44 13.85
CA ALA A 138 1.23 9.24 14.99
C ALA A 138 2.76 9.40 15.05
N LEU A 139 3.53 8.32 14.80
CA LEU A 139 4.99 8.40 14.70
C LEU A 139 5.43 9.30 13.54
N LEU A 140 4.84 9.14 12.35
CA LEU A 140 5.13 9.99 11.19
C LEU A 140 4.80 11.46 11.48
N THR A 141 3.65 11.71 12.09
CA THR A 141 3.21 13.05 12.48
C THR A 141 4.16 13.64 13.52
N PHE A 142 4.55 12.87 14.54
CA PHE A 142 5.52 13.29 15.54
C PHE A 142 6.86 13.66 14.90
N PHE A 143 7.39 12.83 13.99
CA PHE A 143 8.62 13.14 13.27
C PHE A 143 8.48 14.36 12.36
N ALA A 144 7.35 14.52 11.67
CA ALA A 144 7.06 15.66 10.81
C ALA A 144 6.98 16.96 11.61
N VAL A 145 6.28 16.96 12.75
CA VAL A 145 6.20 18.11 13.67
C VAL A 145 7.56 18.44 14.26
N ASN A 146 8.32 17.43 14.72
CA ASN A 146 9.68 17.65 15.23
C ASN A 146 10.61 18.21 14.13
N ALA A 147 10.50 17.72 12.90
CA ALA A 147 11.22 18.27 11.76
C ALA A 147 10.80 19.72 11.45
N ALA A 148 9.50 20.04 11.53
CA ALA A 148 8.97 21.38 11.32
C ALA A 148 9.49 22.37 12.38
N ILE A 149 9.48 22.00 13.66
CA ILE A 149 10.04 22.81 14.76
C ILE A 149 11.53 23.05 14.52
N ARG A 150 12.30 22.00 14.17
CA ARG A 150 13.73 22.15 13.82
C ARG A 150 13.96 22.99 12.56
N ALA A 151 13.02 23.00 11.62
CA ALA A 151 13.09 23.81 10.41
C ALA A 151 12.83 25.30 10.72
N LEU A 152 11.88 25.59 11.61
CA LEU A 152 11.64 26.94 12.14
C LEU A 152 12.85 27.50 12.89
N GLY A 153 13.49 26.68 13.73
CA GLY A 153 14.67 27.07 14.50
C GLY A 153 15.90 27.43 13.65
N ARG A 154 15.92 27.08 12.36
CA ARG A 154 17.01 27.43 11.43
C ARG A 154 16.88 28.82 10.81
N GLY A 155 15.82 29.58 11.11
CA GLY A 155 15.67 30.98 10.69
C GLY A 155 15.38 31.19 9.20
N ASN A 156 15.09 30.14 8.43
CA ASN A 156 14.74 30.26 7.03
C ASN A 156 13.31 30.79 6.87
N ARG A 157 13.14 31.94 6.19
CA ARG A 157 11.83 32.58 5.95
C ARG A 157 10.83 31.64 5.26
N GLU A 158 11.33 30.81 4.34
CA GLU A 158 10.52 29.83 3.61
C GLU A 158 9.93 28.75 4.54
N ALA A 159 10.71 28.27 5.50
CA ALA A 159 10.25 27.26 6.46
C ALA A 159 9.14 27.82 7.36
N VAL A 160 9.21 29.10 7.73
CA VAL A 160 8.17 29.77 8.52
C VAL A 160 6.85 29.80 7.76
N VAL A 161 6.87 30.15 6.47
CA VAL A 161 5.65 30.16 5.64
C VAL A 161 5.02 28.77 5.58
N VAL A 162 5.81 27.73 5.32
CA VAL A 162 5.31 26.35 5.22
C VAL A 162 4.66 25.90 6.54
N VAL A 163 5.29 26.18 7.69
CA VAL A 163 4.74 25.77 8.97
C VAL A 163 3.49 26.56 9.34
N ILE A 164 3.42 27.85 9.03
CA ILE A 164 2.19 28.65 9.24
C ILE A 164 1.05 28.07 8.40
N VAL A 165 1.28 27.78 7.13
CA VAL A 165 0.26 27.16 6.25
C VAL A 165 -0.18 25.81 6.80
N ALA A 166 0.77 24.97 7.22
CA ALA A 166 0.44 23.69 7.84
C ALA A 166 -0.38 23.84 9.12
N ALA A 167 -0.03 24.80 9.99
CA ALA A 167 -0.77 25.09 11.22
C ALA A 167 -2.21 25.56 10.92
N ILE A 168 -2.40 26.44 9.94
CA ILE A 168 -3.73 26.89 9.50
C ILE A 168 -4.56 25.70 8.99
N MET A 169 -3.96 24.83 8.17
CA MET A 169 -4.65 23.64 7.64
C MET A 169 -5.01 22.63 8.75
N LEU A 170 -4.14 22.46 9.74
CA LEU A 170 -4.41 21.60 10.89
C LEU A 170 -5.54 22.17 11.75
N LEU A 171 -5.55 23.48 12.00
CA LEU A 171 -6.64 24.15 12.71
C LEU A 171 -7.95 24.01 11.94
N ALA A 172 -7.93 24.17 10.62
CA ALA A 172 -9.11 24.03 9.78
C ALA A 172 -9.75 22.64 9.88
N GLN A 173 -9.05 21.59 10.32
CA GLN A 173 -9.61 20.24 10.45
C GLN A 173 -10.43 20.04 11.75
N ILE A 174 -10.45 21.00 12.69
CA ILE A 174 -11.15 20.87 13.97
C ILE A 174 -12.68 21.00 13.75
N PRO A 175 -13.49 19.95 14.03
CA PRO A 175 -14.94 19.98 13.77
C PRO A 175 -15.69 21.04 14.59
N ALA A 176 -15.16 21.48 15.73
CA ALA A 176 -15.79 22.52 16.54
C ALA A 176 -15.83 23.89 15.82
N LEU A 177 -14.88 24.15 14.91
CA LEU A 177 -14.79 25.44 14.20
C LEU A 177 -15.87 25.58 13.11
N THR A 178 -16.44 24.48 12.61
CA THR A 178 -17.51 24.54 11.60
C THR A 178 -18.84 25.02 12.17
N ASN A 179 -19.03 24.94 13.49
CA ASN A 179 -20.26 25.38 14.16
C ASN A 179 -20.23 26.86 14.59
N VAL A 180 -19.10 27.56 14.38
CA VAL A 180 -18.96 28.97 14.75
C VAL A 180 -19.58 29.85 13.65
N PRO A 181 -20.53 30.75 13.97
CA PRO A 181 -21.09 31.69 13.00
C PRO A 181 -19.98 32.50 12.31
N PHE A 182 -20.11 32.74 11.00
CA PHE A 182 -19.13 33.43 10.12
C PHE A 182 -17.81 32.69 9.83
N LEU A 183 -17.29 31.91 10.77
CA LEU A 183 -16.05 31.12 10.59
C LEU A 183 -16.30 29.77 9.93
N GLY A 184 -17.47 29.17 10.15
CA GLY A 184 -17.79 27.82 9.68
C GLY A 184 -17.73 27.64 8.17
N ASP A 185 -18.28 28.59 7.40
CA ASP A 185 -18.30 28.51 5.92
C ASP A 185 -16.89 28.58 5.32
N THR A 186 -16.02 29.42 5.91
CA THR A 186 -14.63 29.54 5.46
C THR A 186 -13.86 28.26 5.76
N VAL A 187 -14.02 27.70 6.97
CA VAL A 187 -13.39 26.44 7.37
C VAL A 187 -13.88 25.28 6.50
N ALA A 188 -15.19 25.21 6.23
CA ALA A 188 -15.77 24.21 5.34
C ALA A 188 -15.24 24.34 3.91
N TRP A 189 -15.06 25.55 3.39
CA TRP A 189 -14.44 25.76 2.08
C TRP A 189 -12.97 25.30 2.06
N VAL A 190 -12.18 25.63 3.08
CA VAL A 190 -10.79 25.14 3.18
C VAL A 190 -10.74 23.61 3.21
N GLN A 191 -11.59 22.96 3.99
CA GLN A 191 -11.64 21.49 4.05
C GLN A 191 -12.04 20.86 2.70
N ASN A 192 -13.13 21.33 2.11
CA ASN A 192 -13.71 20.70 0.91
C ASN A 192 -12.91 20.95 -0.37
N TYR A 193 -12.14 22.04 -0.42
CA TYR A 193 -11.35 22.38 -1.61
C TYR A 193 -9.85 22.17 -1.36
N PHE A 194 -9.24 22.84 -0.38
CA PHE A 194 -7.78 22.80 -0.20
C PHE A 194 -7.28 21.51 0.43
N ALA A 195 -7.88 21.08 1.54
CA ALA A 195 -7.45 19.86 2.22
C ALA A 195 -7.69 18.62 1.33
N LEU A 196 -8.86 18.53 0.70
CA LEU A 196 -9.16 17.48 -0.26
C LEU A 196 -8.27 17.54 -1.52
N ALA A 197 -7.94 18.74 -2.03
CA ALA A 197 -6.99 18.87 -3.14
C ALA A 197 -5.58 18.39 -2.74
N GLY A 198 -5.12 18.71 -1.53
CA GLY A 198 -3.84 18.23 -0.99
C GLY A 198 -3.81 16.71 -0.87
N LEU A 199 -4.85 16.10 -0.30
CA LEU A 199 -4.98 14.65 -0.18
C LEU A 199 -4.97 13.97 -1.56
N ARG A 200 -5.74 14.49 -2.51
CA ARG A 200 -5.77 13.99 -3.90
C ARG A 200 -4.41 14.17 -4.58
N GLY A 201 -3.74 15.30 -4.36
CA GLY A 201 -2.40 15.57 -4.88
C GLY A 201 -1.38 14.56 -4.37
N LEU A 202 -1.40 14.23 -3.07
CA LEU A 202 -0.56 13.18 -2.49
C LEU A 202 -0.88 11.80 -3.09
N ALA A 203 -2.16 11.47 -3.25
CA ALA A 203 -2.58 10.21 -3.86
C ALA A 203 -2.10 10.10 -5.31
N PHE A 204 -2.24 11.17 -6.10
CA PHE A 204 -1.72 11.22 -7.47
C PHE A 204 -0.20 11.15 -7.51
N GLY A 205 0.50 11.85 -6.62
CA GLY A 205 1.96 11.80 -6.52
C GLY A 205 2.47 10.39 -6.23
N ALA A 206 1.85 9.69 -5.27
CA ALA A 206 2.16 8.30 -4.96
C ALA A 206 1.86 7.37 -6.14
N ALA A 207 0.72 7.54 -6.80
CA ALA A 207 0.35 6.76 -7.98
C ALA A 207 1.33 6.98 -9.14
N ILE A 208 1.71 8.22 -9.44
CA ILE A 208 2.70 8.55 -10.47
C ILE A 208 4.06 7.93 -10.10
N GLY A 209 4.47 8.00 -8.83
CA GLY A 209 5.70 7.36 -8.37
C GLY A 209 5.71 5.84 -8.61
N ALA A 210 4.59 5.18 -8.31
CA ALA A 210 4.42 3.75 -8.59
C ALA A 210 4.44 3.46 -10.10
N ILE A 211 3.80 4.29 -10.92
CA ILE A 211 3.81 4.17 -12.39
C ILE A 211 5.24 4.34 -12.93
N VAL A 212 5.98 5.35 -12.47
CA VAL A 212 7.38 5.57 -12.89
C VAL A 212 8.24 4.37 -12.53
N ALA A 213 8.13 3.83 -11.31
CA ALA A 213 8.85 2.61 -10.92
C ALA A 213 8.49 1.43 -11.84
N SER A 214 7.20 1.26 -12.14
CA SER A 214 6.70 0.19 -13.01
C SER A 214 7.20 0.35 -14.45
N VAL A 215 7.19 1.57 -14.99
CA VAL A 215 7.70 1.87 -16.34
C VAL A 215 9.21 1.64 -16.41
N ARG A 216 9.98 2.00 -15.39
CA ARG A 216 11.43 1.72 -15.36
C ARG A 216 11.73 0.22 -15.40
N ILE A 217 10.93 -0.59 -14.70
CA ILE A 217 11.00 -2.05 -14.76
C ILE A 217 10.60 -2.55 -16.15
N LEU A 218 9.49 -2.06 -16.71
CA LEU A 218 9.02 -2.44 -18.05
C LEU A 218 10.00 -2.08 -19.16
N LEU A 219 10.72 -0.97 -19.05
CA LEU A 219 11.77 -0.60 -20.00
C LEU A 219 13.10 -1.33 -19.75
N GLY A 220 13.18 -2.19 -18.72
CA GLY A 220 14.38 -2.93 -18.37
C GLY A 220 15.52 -2.08 -17.82
N LEU A 221 15.21 -0.85 -17.39
CA LEU A 221 16.15 0.08 -16.73
C LEU A 221 16.45 -0.40 -15.31
N ASP A 222 15.43 -0.91 -14.62
CA ASP A 222 15.55 -1.55 -13.30
C ASP A 222 15.36 -3.06 -13.44
N ARG A 223 16.30 -3.85 -12.91
CA ARG A 223 16.36 -5.32 -13.14
C ARG A 223 16.38 -6.12 -11.84
N PRO A 224 15.34 -6.05 -11.00
CA PRO A 224 15.32 -6.70 -9.70
C PRO A 224 15.49 -8.23 -9.76
N TYR A 225 15.20 -8.85 -10.93
CA TYR A 225 15.26 -10.30 -11.11
C TYR A 225 16.58 -10.81 -11.74
N LEU A 226 17.48 -9.93 -12.18
CA LEU A 226 18.74 -10.31 -12.86
C LEU A 226 20.00 -10.02 -12.04
N ASP A 227 19.86 -9.42 -10.85
CA ASP A 227 20.97 -9.17 -9.92
C ASP A 227 21.26 -10.41 -9.06
N ARG A 228 21.65 -11.51 -9.72
CA ARG A 228 22.57 -12.55 -9.23
C ARG A 228 23.31 -13.17 -10.40
#